data_AF-A0A2S7PYM4-F1
#
_entry.id   AF-A0A2S7PYM4-F1
#
_cell.length_a   1.000
_cell.length_b   1.000
_cell.length_c   1.000
_cell.angle_alpha   90.00
_cell.angle_beta   90.00
_cell.angle_gamma   90.00
#
_symmetry.space_group_name_H-M   'P 1'
#
loop_
_entity.id
_entity.type
_entity.pdbx_description
1 polymer ?
#
loop_
_entity_poly.entity_id
_entity_poly.type
_entity_poly.pdbx_seq_one_letter_code
_entity_poly.pdbx_strand_id
1 'polypeptide(L)'
;MRDVYRQARRILMWLGDSSPKDDVQLAFAFLNGLPASKAIENLHKYVFKHSDITRVQKFLQRPWFHRRWIIQDVVLGHDSTVQCGPFQMSWHWFVDAHRRLQMASNKGIITSKPEAQYSIQHAYIIYLHFNELLSLIWDFHKRESFDPRDRIFALHSYAENVVPSTASETSPEFEQTIVKKTFPVDYTSPYIEVYRHLALEFVASGF
;
A
#
# COMPACT_ATOMS: atom_id res chain seq x y z
N MET A 1 -12.07 11.01 -9.28
CA MET A 1 -11.88 10.23 -8.04
C MET A 1 -10.71 10.74 -7.19
N ARG A 2 -9.54 11.05 -7.79
CA ARG A 2 -8.37 11.63 -7.07
C ARG A 2 -8.72 12.79 -6.14
N ASP A 3 -9.50 13.76 -6.59
CA ASP A 3 -9.82 14.96 -5.80
C ASP A 3 -10.62 14.64 -4.53
N VAL A 4 -11.44 13.58 -4.56
CA VAL A 4 -12.21 13.13 -3.39
C VAL A 4 -11.28 12.64 -2.29
N TYR A 5 -10.28 11.82 -2.64
CA TYR A 5 -9.30 11.32 -1.67
C TYR A 5 -8.36 12.41 -1.18
N ARG A 6 -7.96 13.33 -2.05
CA ARG A 6 -7.09 14.45 -1.69
C ARG A 6 -7.75 15.45 -0.74
N GLN A 7 -9.04 15.70 -0.93
CA GLN A 7 -9.81 16.59 -0.07
C GLN A 7 -10.32 15.89 1.20
N ALA A 8 -10.22 14.56 1.27
CA ALA A 8 -10.61 13.81 2.45
C ALA A 8 -9.66 14.11 3.61
N ARG A 9 -10.22 14.64 4.70
CA ARG A 9 -9.48 14.86 5.95
C ARG A 9 -8.96 13.56 6.57
N ARG A 10 -9.69 12.47 6.36
CA ARG A 10 -9.37 11.13 6.87
C ARG A 10 -9.88 10.08 5.90
N ILE A 11 -9.08 9.04 5.68
CA ILE A 11 -9.48 7.86 4.91
C ILE A 11 -9.64 6.69 5.87
N LEU A 12 -10.80 6.03 5.76
CA LEU A 12 -11.11 4.85 6.53
C LEU A 12 -11.14 3.62 5.63
N MET A 13 -10.21 2.70 5.85
CA MET A 13 -10.15 1.42 5.17
C MET A 13 -11.00 0.43 5.96
N TRP A 14 -12.24 0.22 5.52
CA TRP A 14 -13.16 -0.70 6.16
C TRP A 14 -12.99 -2.13 5.63
N LEU A 15 -12.56 -3.03 6.51
CA LEU A 15 -12.26 -4.43 6.20
C LEU A 15 -13.45 -5.37 6.48
N GLY A 16 -14.63 -4.82 6.80
CA GLY A 16 -15.82 -5.57 7.20
C GLY A 16 -15.98 -5.70 8.71
N ASP A 17 -17.05 -6.37 9.13
CA ASP A 17 -17.35 -6.60 10.53
C ASP A 17 -16.36 -7.55 11.20
N SER A 18 -16.26 -7.43 12.53
CA SER A 18 -15.63 -8.44 13.38
C SER A 18 -16.66 -9.50 13.75
N SER A 19 -16.40 -10.76 13.40
CA SER A 19 -17.18 -11.89 13.90
C SER A 19 -16.46 -12.56 15.07
N PRO A 20 -17.17 -13.12 16.07
CA PRO A 20 -16.56 -13.88 17.16
C PRO A 20 -15.70 -15.07 16.69
N LYS A 21 -15.95 -15.60 15.49
CA LYS A 21 -15.20 -16.74 14.90
C LYS A 21 -13.88 -16.32 14.25
N ASP A 22 -13.69 -15.02 14.04
CA ASP A 22 -12.59 -14.48 13.25
C ASP A 22 -11.43 -14.05 14.15
N ASP A 23 -11.68 -13.91 15.45
CA ASP A 23 -10.73 -13.46 16.47
C ASP A 23 -9.92 -12.22 16.06
N VAL A 24 -10.59 -11.26 15.41
CA VAL A 24 -9.96 -10.03 14.90
C VAL A 24 -9.22 -9.28 16.00
N GLN A 25 -9.73 -9.32 17.24
CA GLN A 25 -9.09 -8.74 18.41
C GLN A 25 -7.65 -9.27 18.61
N LEU A 26 -7.40 -10.56 18.37
CA LEU A 26 -6.07 -11.16 18.52
C LEU A 26 -5.15 -10.74 17.38
N ALA A 27 -5.67 -10.64 16.16
CA ALA A 27 -4.92 -10.13 15.03
C ALA A 27 -4.47 -8.67 15.28
N PHE A 28 -5.39 -7.81 15.72
CA PHE A 28 -5.07 -6.42 16.06
C PHE A 28 -4.14 -6.31 17.27
N ALA A 29 -4.33 -7.09 18.32
CA ALA A 29 -3.45 -7.09 19.49
C ALA A 29 -2.00 -7.46 19.09
N PHE A 30 -1.85 -8.49 18.25
CA PHE A 30 -0.54 -8.91 17.77
C PHE A 30 0.09 -7.85 16.86
N LEU A 31 -0.63 -7.40 15.83
CA LEU A 31 -0.13 -6.38 14.90
C LEU A 31 0.21 -5.08 15.62
N ASN A 32 -0.60 -4.62 16.59
CA ASN A 32 -0.30 -3.41 17.35
C ASN A 32 0.95 -3.56 18.24
N GLY A 33 1.23 -4.77 18.74
CA GLY A 33 2.41 -5.02 19.56
C GLY A 33 3.72 -5.14 18.78
N LEU A 34 3.66 -5.44 17.47
CA LEU A 34 4.86 -5.74 16.67
C LEU A 34 5.85 -4.56 16.58
N PRO A 35 5.44 -3.32 16.25
CA PRO A 35 6.35 -2.17 16.16
C PRO A 35 7.14 -1.88 17.42
N ALA A 36 6.49 -2.01 18.59
CA ALA A 36 7.11 -1.74 19.90
C ALA A 36 7.87 -2.94 20.48
N SER A 37 7.64 -4.15 19.97
CA SER A 37 8.23 -5.36 20.55
C SER A 37 9.73 -5.48 20.24
N LYS A 38 10.52 -5.77 21.28
CA LYS A 38 11.94 -6.15 21.15
C LYS A 38 12.11 -7.64 20.83
N ALA A 39 11.13 -8.47 21.18
CA ALA A 39 11.15 -9.92 21.02
C ALA A 39 9.79 -10.42 20.54
N ILE A 40 9.70 -10.69 19.23
CA ILE A 40 8.44 -11.11 18.57
C ILE A 40 7.93 -12.44 19.13
N GLU A 41 8.83 -13.35 19.52
CA GLU A 41 8.48 -14.63 20.15
C GLU A 41 7.72 -14.45 21.46
N ASN A 42 8.11 -13.47 22.28
CA ASN A 42 7.43 -13.19 23.55
C ASN A 42 6.04 -12.62 23.31
N LEU A 43 5.92 -11.72 22.33
CA LEU A 43 4.62 -11.19 21.91
C LEU A 43 3.73 -12.30 21.34
N HIS A 44 4.29 -13.19 20.53
CA HIS A 44 3.59 -14.35 19.96
C HIS A 44 3.06 -15.27 21.08
N LYS A 45 3.91 -15.62 22.05
CA LYS A 45 3.52 -16.42 23.21
C LYS A 45 2.45 -15.72 24.06
N TYR A 46 2.58 -14.41 24.26
CA TYR A 46 1.62 -13.63 25.05
C TYR A 46 0.23 -13.57 24.38
N VAL A 47 0.18 -13.27 23.07
CA VAL A 47 -1.09 -13.09 22.35
C VAL A 47 -1.74 -14.42 21.99
N PHE A 48 -0.96 -15.40 21.52
CA PHE A 48 -1.50 -16.65 20.99
C PHE A 48 -1.35 -17.86 21.93
N LYS A 49 -0.69 -17.71 23.08
CA LYS A 49 -0.56 -18.76 24.11
C LYS A 49 -0.18 -20.13 23.51
N HIS A 50 0.82 -20.14 22.63
CA HIS A 50 1.32 -21.30 21.85
C HIS A 50 0.56 -21.68 20.57
N SER A 51 -0.55 -21.01 20.27
CA SER A 51 -1.22 -21.14 18.96
C SER A 51 -0.42 -20.43 17.86
N ASP A 52 -0.68 -20.79 16.61
CA ASP A 52 -0.07 -20.14 15.45
C ASP A 52 -0.69 -18.76 15.16
N ILE A 53 -0.09 -18.06 14.19
CA ILE A 53 -0.57 -16.76 13.71
C ILE A 53 -1.73 -16.87 12.71
N THR A 54 -2.48 -17.99 12.65
CA THR A 54 -3.55 -18.19 11.66
C THR A 54 -4.59 -17.07 11.69
N ARG A 55 -4.83 -16.44 12.84
CA ARG A 55 -5.78 -15.30 12.94
C ARG A 55 -5.28 -14.05 12.22
N VAL A 56 -3.99 -13.77 12.33
CA VAL A 56 -3.34 -12.69 11.55
C VAL A 56 -3.41 -13.05 10.07
N GLN A 57 -3.10 -14.28 9.69
CA GLN A 57 -3.17 -14.71 8.29
C GLN A 57 -4.59 -14.57 7.71
N LYS A 58 -5.63 -15.02 8.43
CA LYS A 58 -7.03 -14.87 8.02
C LYS A 58 -7.44 -13.41 7.88
N PHE A 59 -6.99 -12.55 8.80
CA PHE A 59 -7.23 -11.11 8.70
C PHE A 59 -6.61 -10.54 7.43
N LEU A 60 -5.34 -10.87 7.16
CA LEU A 60 -4.60 -10.44 5.96
C LEU A 60 -5.12 -11.08 4.65
N GLN A 61 -5.89 -12.17 4.75
CA GLN A 61 -6.58 -12.82 3.63
C GLN A 61 -7.91 -12.14 3.26
N ARG A 62 -8.37 -11.12 4.01
CA ARG A 62 -9.66 -10.46 3.70
C ARG A 62 -9.64 -9.85 2.29
N PRO A 63 -10.80 -9.83 1.59
CA PRO A 63 -10.88 -9.37 0.20
C PRO A 63 -10.33 -7.97 -0.02
N TRP A 64 -10.44 -7.10 1.00
CA TRP A 64 -9.90 -5.75 0.95
C TRP A 64 -8.45 -5.76 0.50
N PHE A 65 -7.56 -6.55 1.15
CA PHE A 65 -6.13 -6.64 0.85
C PHE A 65 -5.77 -7.15 -0.56
N HIS A 66 -6.74 -7.73 -1.27
CA HIS A 66 -6.53 -8.30 -2.60
C HIS A 66 -6.97 -7.34 -3.72
N ARG A 67 -7.60 -6.21 -3.37
CA ARG A 67 -8.09 -5.24 -4.35
C ARG A 67 -6.93 -4.42 -4.94
N ARG A 68 -6.96 -4.21 -6.25
CA ARG A 68 -5.98 -3.37 -6.96
C ARG A 68 -6.12 -1.88 -6.66
N TRP A 69 -7.31 -1.43 -6.27
CA TRP A 69 -7.64 -0.02 -6.03
C TRP A 69 -7.28 0.49 -4.63
N ILE A 70 -6.80 -0.39 -3.73
CA ILE A 70 -6.33 -0.01 -2.37
C ILE A 70 -5.29 1.12 -2.44
N ILE A 71 -4.49 1.13 -3.50
CA ILE A 71 -3.39 2.07 -3.70
C ILE A 71 -3.89 3.53 -3.61
N GLN A 72 -5.11 3.83 -4.10
CA GLN A 72 -5.65 5.19 -4.08
C GLN A 72 -6.08 5.59 -2.67
N ASP A 73 -6.69 4.66 -1.94
CA ASP A 73 -7.16 4.85 -0.57
C ASP A 73 -6.00 5.11 0.41
N VAL A 74 -4.82 4.55 0.12
CA VAL A 74 -3.72 4.53 1.08
C VAL A 74 -2.76 5.70 0.87
N VAL A 75 -2.39 5.98 -0.38
CA VAL A 75 -1.30 6.92 -0.72
C VAL A 75 -1.75 8.37 -0.64
N LEU A 76 -3.03 8.63 -0.89
CA LEU A 76 -3.56 10.00 -0.99
C LEU A 76 -4.06 10.55 0.35
N GLY A 77 -4.20 9.71 1.38
CA GLY A 77 -4.70 10.11 2.69
C GLY A 77 -3.60 10.56 3.65
N HIS A 78 -3.68 11.81 4.11
CA HIS A 78 -2.82 12.32 5.19
C HIS A 78 -3.09 11.66 6.55
N ASP A 79 -4.32 11.17 6.77
CA ASP A 79 -4.77 10.46 7.98
C ASP A 79 -5.54 9.20 7.57
N SER A 80 -4.82 8.08 7.43
CA SER A 80 -5.38 6.80 6.96
C SER A 80 -5.46 5.78 8.09
N THR A 81 -6.63 5.18 8.29
CA THR A 81 -6.91 4.22 9.36
C THR A 81 -7.44 2.90 8.79
N VAL A 82 -6.84 1.78 9.22
CA VAL A 82 -7.37 0.42 8.99
C VAL A 82 -8.42 0.13 10.06
N GLN A 83 -9.64 -0.19 9.65
CA GLN A 83 -10.73 -0.52 10.56
C GLN A 83 -11.40 -1.86 10.20
N CYS A 84 -11.67 -2.67 11.22
CA CYS A 84 -12.38 -3.93 11.13
C CYS A 84 -13.31 -4.07 12.34
N GLY A 85 -14.62 -3.93 12.14
CA GLY A 85 -15.56 -3.80 13.25
C GLY A 85 -15.16 -2.65 14.20
N PRO A 86 -15.06 -2.90 15.52
CA PRO A 86 -14.63 -1.90 16.50
C PRO A 86 -13.11 -1.74 16.60
N PHE A 87 -12.32 -2.53 15.88
CA PHE A 87 -10.86 -2.51 15.97
C PHE A 87 -10.28 -1.61 14.89
N GLN A 88 -9.36 -0.73 15.28
CA GLN A 88 -8.71 0.21 14.37
C GLN A 88 -7.22 0.37 14.66
N MET A 89 -6.43 0.70 13.64
CA MET A 89 -5.04 1.12 13.75
C MET A 89 -4.66 2.06 12.61
N SER A 90 -3.69 2.95 12.84
CA SER A 90 -3.20 3.81 11.77
C SER A 90 -2.52 2.99 10.67
N TRP A 91 -2.61 3.47 9.44
CA TRP A 91 -2.00 2.81 8.30
C TRP A 91 -0.49 2.64 8.46
N HIS A 92 0.20 3.71 8.87
CA HIS A 92 1.63 3.68 9.11
C HIS A 92 2.03 2.59 10.11
N TRP A 93 1.26 2.45 11.20
CA TRP A 93 1.50 1.42 12.20
C TRP A 93 1.27 0.01 11.64
N PHE A 94 0.21 -0.17 10.85
CA PHE A 94 -0.08 -1.42 10.16
C PHE A 94 1.06 -1.84 9.21
N VAL A 95 1.61 -0.89 8.46
CA VAL A 95 2.76 -1.12 7.56
C VAL A 95 4.01 -1.54 8.32
N ASP A 96 4.35 -0.87 9.43
CA ASP A 96 5.52 -1.24 10.23
C ASP A 96 5.35 -2.61 10.91
N ALA A 97 4.15 -2.87 11.44
CA ALA A 97 3.79 -4.16 12.03
C ALA A 97 3.99 -5.29 11.02
N HIS A 98 3.52 -5.10 9.79
CA HIS A 98 3.71 -6.08 8.73
C HIS A 98 5.18 -6.27 8.35
N ARG A 99 5.95 -5.19 8.19
CA ARG A 99 7.40 -5.28 7.90
C ARG A 99 8.10 -6.17 8.92
N ARG A 100 7.78 -6.00 10.21
CA ARG A 100 8.31 -6.85 11.29
C ARG A 100 7.80 -8.29 11.23
N LEU A 101 6.53 -8.49 10.88
CA LEU A 101 5.96 -9.81 10.63
C LEU A 101 6.73 -10.55 9.52
N GLN A 102 7.00 -9.87 8.41
CA GLN A 102 7.75 -10.43 7.29
C GLN A 102 9.19 -10.79 7.70
N MET A 103 9.87 -9.89 8.42
CA MET A 103 11.23 -10.18 8.95
C MET A 103 11.23 -11.40 9.88
N ALA A 104 10.24 -11.54 10.74
CA ALA A 104 10.10 -12.70 11.63
C ALA A 104 9.80 -13.98 10.84
N SER A 105 8.98 -13.90 9.80
CA SER A 105 8.70 -15.03 8.90
C SER A 105 9.96 -15.49 8.16
N ASN A 106 10.75 -14.55 7.63
CA ASN A 106 12.00 -14.86 6.92
C ASN A 106 13.06 -15.49 7.83
N LYS A 107 13.04 -15.15 9.12
CA LYS A 107 13.91 -15.74 10.15
C LYS A 107 13.38 -17.07 10.70
N GLY A 108 12.22 -17.56 10.23
CA GLY A 108 11.60 -18.79 10.72
C GLY A 108 11.01 -18.69 12.14
N ILE A 109 10.87 -17.48 12.68
CA ILE A 109 10.32 -17.23 14.03
C ILE A 109 8.81 -17.50 14.06
N ILE A 110 8.14 -17.18 12.95
CA ILE A 110 6.71 -17.40 12.75
C ILE A 110 6.48 -17.97 11.34
N THR A 111 5.47 -18.81 11.18
CA THR A 111 5.09 -19.35 9.87
C THR A 111 3.99 -18.48 9.27
N SER A 112 4.28 -17.74 8.20
CA SER A 112 3.27 -17.01 7.42
C SER A 112 2.98 -17.72 6.10
N LYS A 113 1.70 -17.86 5.75
CA LYS A 113 1.29 -18.36 4.43
C LYS A 113 1.69 -17.36 3.33
N PRO A 114 2.06 -17.81 2.12
CA PRO A 114 2.48 -16.94 1.02
C PRO A 114 1.42 -15.90 0.62
N GLU A 115 0.15 -16.26 0.64
CA GLU A 115 -0.96 -15.39 0.22
C GLU A 115 -1.08 -14.14 1.09
N ALA A 116 -0.81 -14.27 2.39
CA ALA A 116 -0.80 -13.14 3.31
C ALA A 116 0.42 -12.21 3.10
N GLN A 117 1.53 -12.73 2.60
CA GLN A 117 2.75 -11.95 2.34
C GLN A 117 2.61 -11.05 1.10
N TYR A 118 2.01 -11.56 0.03
CA TYR A 118 1.88 -10.82 -1.24
C TYR A 118 0.98 -9.59 -1.15
N SER A 119 -0.07 -9.65 -0.35
CA SER A 119 -1.07 -8.58 -0.28
C SER A 119 -0.58 -7.33 0.47
N ILE A 120 0.47 -7.45 1.28
CA ILE A 120 0.98 -6.34 2.11
C ILE A 120 2.39 -5.94 1.71
N GLN A 121 3.17 -6.82 1.08
CA GLN A 121 4.32 -6.41 0.29
C GLN A 121 3.92 -5.33 -0.74
N HIS A 122 2.70 -5.41 -1.26
CA HIS A 122 2.10 -4.38 -2.10
C HIS A 122 1.95 -3.03 -1.38
N ALA A 123 1.24 -3.02 -0.26
CA ALA A 123 1.06 -1.84 0.59
C ALA A 123 2.41 -1.21 1.01
N TYR A 124 3.40 -2.05 1.31
CA TYR A 124 4.74 -1.64 1.70
C TYR A 124 5.56 -1.08 0.53
N ILE A 125 5.55 -1.74 -0.64
CA ILE A 125 6.19 -1.25 -1.87
C ILE A 125 5.59 0.09 -2.27
N ILE A 126 4.27 0.23 -2.19
CA ILE A 126 3.58 1.51 -2.42
C ILE A 126 4.07 2.57 -1.43
N TYR A 127 4.13 2.22 -0.14
CA TYR A 127 4.61 3.15 0.89
C TYR A 127 6.08 3.55 0.70
N LEU A 128 6.92 2.68 0.14
CA LEU A 128 8.35 2.96 -0.09
C LEU A 128 8.66 3.62 -1.44
N HIS A 129 7.95 3.24 -2.49
CA HIS A 129 8.21 3.62 -3.88
C HIS A 129 7.12 4.56 -4.45
N PHE A 130 6.35 5.25 -3.59
CA PHE A 130 5.32 6.19 -4.04
C PHE A 130 5.84 7.29 -4.97
N ASN A 131 7.17 7.46 -5.06
CA ASN A 131 7.82 8.45 -5.89
C ASN A 131 8.29 7.96 -7.27
N GLU A 132 8.15 6.68 -7.63
CA GLU A 132 8.69 6.14 -8.89
C GLU A 132 7.64 5.34 -9.68
N LEU A 133 7.06 5.97 -10.70
CA LEU A 133 6.02 5.37 -11.53
C LEU A 133 6.45 4.06 -12.19
N LEU A 134 7.66 3.99 -12.74
CA LEU A 134 8.17 2.80 -13.43
C LEU A 134 8.32 1.61 -12.48
N SER A 135 8.86 1.85 -11.29
CA SER A 135 9.00 0.85 -10.23
C SER A 135 7.62 0.30 -9.84
N LEU A 136 6.62 1.18 -9.68
CA LEU A 136 5.24 0.78 -9.42
C LEU A 136 4.58 0.04 -10.59
N ILE A 137 4.81 0.43 -11.85
CA ILE A 137 4.25 -0.30 -13.00
C ILE A 137 4.86 -1.71 -13.08
N TRP A 138 6.18 -1.81 -12.88
CA TRP A 138 6.90 -3.07 -12.89
C TRP A 138 6.44 -4.00 -11.76
N ASP A 139 6.32 -3.52 -10.54
CA ASP A 139 5.91 -4.34 -9.40
C ASP A 139 4.47 -4.85 -9.53
N PHE A 140 3.62 -4.13 -10.26
CA PHE A 140 2.19 -4.44 -10.39
C PHE A 140 1.82 -5.08 -11.74
N HIS A 141 2.77 -5.41 -12.62
CA HIS A 141 2.47 -5.86 -14.00
C HIS A 141 1.69 -7.18 -14.09
N LYS A 142 1.90 -8.13 -13.15
CA LYS A 142 1.28 -9.47 -13.16
C LYS A 142 -0.14 -9.54 -12.60
N ARG A 143 -0.68 -8.43 -12.04
CA ARG A 143 -1.98 -8.44 -11.36
C ARG A 143 -3.13 -8.28 -12.35
N GLU A 144 -4.28 -8.85 -12.02
CA GLU A 144 -5.51 -8.78 -12.81
C GLU A 144 -6.07 -7.35 -12.83
N SER A 145 -6.35 -6.83 -14.02
CA SER A 145 -7.03 -5.55 -14.25
C SER A 145 -8.20 -5.84 -15.17
N PHE A 146 -9.39 -5.42 -14.77
CA PHE A 146 -10.57 -5.52 -15.64
C PHE A 146 -10.36 -4.65 -16.90
N ASP A 147 -9.75 -3.48 -16.75
CA ASP A 147 -9.30 -2.63 -17.85
C ASP A 147 -7.76 -2.57 -17.93
N PRO A 148 -7.13 -2.96 -19.04
CA PRO A 148 -5.68 -2.88 -19.21
C PRO A 148 -5.09 -1.48 -18.95
N ARG A 149 -5.86 -0.41 -19.13
CA ARG A 149 -5.45 0.98 -18.89
C ARG A 149 -5.28 1.30 -17.41
N ASP A 150 -5.97 0.57 -16.53
CA ASP A 150 -5.89 0.78 -15.08
C ASP A 150 -4.49 0.52 -14.54
N ARG A 151 -3.62 -0.22 -15.25
CA ARG A 151 -2.22 -0.37 -14.82
C ARG A 151 -1.44 0.94 -14.88
N ILE A 152 -1.81 1.85 -15.79
CA ILE A 152 -1.20 3.17 -15.93
C ILE A 152 -2.03 4.18 -15.15
N PHE A 153 -3.34 4.26 -15.37
CA PHE A 153 -4.19 5.28 -14.77
C PHE A 153 -4.34 5.15 -13.26
N ALA A 154 -4.40 3.93 -12.72
CA ALA A 154 -4.45 3.76 -11.28
C ALA A 154 -3.15 4.20 -10.62
N LEU A 155 -2.01 4.11 -11.31
CA LEU A 155 -0.67 4.44 -10.80
C LEU A 155 -0.22 5.88 -11.10
N HIS A 156 -0.74 6.46 -12.18
CA HIS A 156 -0.39 7.80 -12.67
C HIS A 156 -0.76 8.91 -11.67
N SER A 157 -1.87 8.72 -10.95
CA SER A 157 -2.27 9.63 -9.87
C SER A 157 -1.27 9.71 -8.70
N TYR A 158 -0.32 8.78 -8.59
CA TYR A 158 0.76 8.80 -7.58
C TYR A 158 2.01 9.56 -8.05
N ALA A 159 2.44 9.32 -9.29
CA ALA A 159 3.69 9.84 -9.83
C ALA A 159 3.74 11.38 -9.91
N GLU A 160 2.58 12.02 -10.04
CA GLU A 160 2.49 13.48 -10.07
C GLU A 160 2.70 14.17 -8.71
N ASN A 161 2.79 13.43 -7.60
CA ASN A 161 2.90 14.00 -6.24
C ASN A 161 4.33 14.01 -5.69
N VAL A 162 5.35 13.74 -6.50
CA VAL A 162 6.76 13.82 -6.07
C VAL A 162 7.24 15.26 -6.11
N VAL A 163 6.99 16.00 -5.04
CA VAL A 163 7.89 17.09 -4.66
C VAL A 163 8.95 16.44 -3.77
N PRO A 164 10.24 16.43 -4.14
CA PRO A 164 11.29 15.87 -3.30
C PRO A 164 11.29 16.60 -1.94
N SER A 165 11.02 15.89 -0.85
CA SER A 165 11.01 16.43 0.52
C SER A 165 12.40 16.83 1.06
N THR A 166 13.33 17.22 0.19
CA THR A 166 14.66 17.74 0.55
C THR A 166 14.96 19.07 -0.14
N ALA A 167 13.94 19.87 -0.42
CA ALA A 167 14.13 21.29 -0.73
C ALA A 167 13.68 22.09 0.49
N SER A 168 14.56 22.17 1.49
CA SER A 168 14.61 23.35 2.33
C SER A 168 14.68 24.57 1.43
N GLU A 169 13.85 25.54 1.77
CA GLU A 169 13.60 26.81 1.10
C GLU A 169 14.87 27.42 0.48
N THR A 170 14.71 28.07 -0.68
CA THR A 170 15.65 28.94 -1.41
C THR A 170 16.41 28.36 -2.62
N SER A 171 15.72 28.15 -3.74
CA SER A 171 16.25 28.53 -5.07
C SER A 171 15.16 28.56 -6.15
N PRO A 172 14.89 29.71 -6.82
CA PRO A 172 13.90 29.83 -7.91
C PRO A 172 14.22 28.99 -9.16
N GLU A 173 15.44 28.46 -9.28
CA GLU A 173 15.87 27.66 -10.44
C GLU A 173 15.45 26.18 -10.35
N PHE A 174 15.07 25.68 -9.16
CA PHE A 174 14.64 24.28 -8.99
C PHE A 174 13.17 24.02 -9.35
N GLU A 175 12.35 25.07 -9.50
CA GLU A 175 10.94 24.94 -9.89
C GLU A 175 10.75 24.58 -11.38
N GLN A 176 11.78 24.76 -12.22
CA GLN A 176 11.68 24.54 -13.68
C GLN A 176 11.96 23.09 -14.13
N THR A 177 12.55 22.25 -13.28
CA THR A 177 12.98 20.89 -13.67
C THR A 177 11.97 19.81 -13.29
N ILE A 178 11.03 20.09 -12.38
CA ILE A 178 9.88 19.20 -12.16
C ILE A 178 8.83 19.54 -13.22
N VAL A 179 9.09 19.10 -14.45
CA VAL A 179 8.06 19.02 -15.47
C VAL A 179 6.99 18.09 -14.90
N LYS A 180 5.92 18.68 -14.36
CA LYS A 180 4.65 17.99 -14.08
C LYS A 180 4.20 17.37 -15.39
N LYS A 181 4.63 16.14 -15.65
CA LYS A 181 4.16 15.34 -16.77
C LYS A 181 2.75 14.88 -16.43
N THR A 182 1.80 15.75 -16.72
CA THR A 182 0.38 15.44 -16.64
C THR A 182 0.03 14.52 -17.80
N PHE A 183 -0.03 13.22 -17.53
CA PHE A 183 -0.61 12.24 -18.44
C PHE A 183 -2.14 12.35 -18.31
N PRO A 184 -2.88 12.78 -19.35
CA PRO A 184 -4.33 12.90 -19.24
C PRO A 184 -4.96 11.52 -19.06
N VAL A 185 -5.73 11.34 -17.99
CA VAL A 185 -6.51 10.12 -17.75
C VAL A 185 -7.70 10.10 -18.70
N ASP A 186 -7.56 9.42 -19.82
CA ASP A 186 -8.57 9.31 -20.87
C ASP A 186 -9.01 7.86 -21.10
N TYR A 187 -10.20 7.52 -20.63
CA TYR A 187 -10.83 6.21 -20.85
C TYR A 187 -11.49 6.08 -22.24
N THR A 188 -11.49 7.12 -23.07
CA THR A 188 -11.95 7.03 -24.47
C THR A 188 -10.86 6.53 -25.42
N SER A 189 -9.58 6.68 -25.03
CA SER A 189 -8.44 6.19 -25.80
C SER A 189 -8.25 4.67 -25.74
N PRO A 190 -7.90 4.00 -26.85
CA PRO A 190 -7.50 2.60 -26.86
C PRO A 190 -6.30 2.36 -25.93
N TYR A 191 -6.30 1.24 -25.20
CA TYR A 191 -5.24 0.99 -24.22
C TYR A 191 -3.84 0.96 -24.84
N ILE A 192 -3.69 0.50 -26.08
CA ILE A 192 -2.38 0.44 -26.74
C ILE A 192 -1.77 1.83 -26.94
N GLU A 193 -2.59 2.85 -27.21
CA GLU A 193 -2.14 4.23 -27.38
C GLU A 193 -1.71 4.84 -26.06
N VAL A 194 -2.41 4.51 -24.96
CA VAL A 194 -2.03 4.92 -23.60
C VAL A 194 -0.62 4.39 -23.26
N TYR A 195 -0.35 3.11 -23.52
CA TYR A 195 0.95 2.51 -23.24
C TYR A 195 2.04 3.04 -24.17
N ARG A 196 1.72 3.24 -25.46
CA ARG A 196 2.64 3.81 -26.45
C ARG A 196 3.06 5.22 -26.07
N HIS A 197 2.10 6.06 -25.67
CA HIS A 197 2.38 7.43 -25.24
C HIS A 197 3.31 7.44 -24.03
N LEU A 198 3.02 6.61 -23.02
CA LEU A 198 3.84 6.49 -21.82
C LEU A 198 5.27 6.01 -22.15
N ALA A 199 5.42 5.02 -23.02
CA ALA A 199 6.73 4.51 -23.44
C ALA A 199 7.55 5.58 -24.18
N LEU A 200 6.91 6.34 -25.09
CA LEU A 200 7.56 7.43 -25.80
C LEU A 200 8.01 8.55 -24.85
N GLU A 201 7.21 8.86 -23.83
CA GLU A 201 7.58 9.85 -22.81
C GLU A 201 8.80 9.43 -21.98
N PHE A 202 8.92 8.14 -21.64
CA PHE A 202 10.06 7.62 -20.88
C PHE A 202 11.35 7.65 -21.71
N VAL A 203 11.29 7.20 -22.97
CA VAL A 203 12.41 7.26 -23.91
C VAL A 203 12.90 8.71 -24.08
N ALA A 204 11.97 9.66 -24.21
CA ALA A 204 12.30 11.07 -24.34
C ALA A 204 12.93 11.67 -23.06
N SER A 205 12.76 11.04 -21.89
CA SER A 205 13.31 11.50 -20.60
C SER A 205 14.60 10.80 -20.18
N GLY A 206 15.16 9.95 -21.04
CA GLY A 206 16.44 9.29 -20.76
C GLY A 206 16.38 8.18 -19.72
N PHE A 207 15.18 7.61 -19.50
CA PHE A 207 15.02 6.33 -18.81
C PHE A 207 15.21 5.16 -19.78
#